data_AF-A0A8S3RYS2-F1
#
_entry.id   AF-A0A8S3RYS2-F1
#
_cell.length_a   1.000
_cell.length_b   1.000
_cell.length_c   1.000
_cell.angle_alpha   90.00
_cell.angle_beta   90.00
_cell.angle_gamma   90.00
#
_symmetry.space_group_name_H-M   'P 1'
#
loop_
_entity.id
_entity.type
_entity.pdbx_description
1 polymer ?
#
loop_
_entity_poly.entity_id
_entity_poly.type
_entity_poly.pdbx_seq_one_letter_code
_entity_poly.pdbx_strand_id
1 'polypeptide(L)'
;MHYFSDYNGLLTNNISMQRYSKCACRPNTYGHRLLELCKKMNIYIANSRIGNDKTVGKITCNDVSVVDYLILSSDLFQMTKNFEVEEFNPILSDVHCNLKFTLESQPYTNINNVKTVEKQNKRIDGRLAALRDYNVKPNTTICMVVCLYIIPEDFNHVVFDLYWGYPWSGKDYLDATCLMFSGTTFTEHAIIITRDHIHLFVTLETEWMILKKQGHHTIDVLLQNIPADITHLFFTLSAWSSPNISKFKKPSLKFFEASSPQKSLCETSFTHAKHSQAVVMCSVSRKDGKWKIFESGKLSSGNAKKYGP
;
A
#
# COMPACT_ATOMS: atom_id res chain seq x y z
N MET A 1 -25.76 3.26 -15.26
CA MET A 1 -25.40 3.60 -13.87
C MET A 1 -24.63 2.42 -13.29
N HIS A 2 -23.31 2.52 -13.16
CA HIS A 2 -22.54 1.55 -12.36
C HIS A 2 -22.35 2.16 -10.97
N TYR A 3 -22.99 1.56 -9.98
CA TYR A 3 -22.91 1.95 -8.57
C TYR A 3 -21.53 1.62 -8.00
N PHE A 4 -21.06 2.38 -7.01
CA PHE A 4 -19.92 1.98 -6.18
C PHE A 4 -20.25 0.63 -5.52
N SER A 5 -19.32 -0.33 -5.51
CA SER A 5 -19.59 -1.64 -4.91
C SER A 5 -19.62 -1.61 -3.38
N ASP A 6 -19.01 -0.58 -2.77
CA ASP A 6 -19.09 -0.30 -1.33
C ASP A 6 -20.08 0.84 -0.99
N TYR A 7 -21.28 0.77 -1.56
CA TYR A 7 -22.38 1.67 -1.24
C TYR A 7 -22.76 1.61 0.26
N ASN A 8 -22.68 0.42 0.84
CA ASN A 8 -23.02 0.19 2.23
C ASN A 8 -22.04 0.92 3.16
N GLY A 9 -20.73 0.92 2.87
CA GLY A 9 -19.74 1.62 3.70
C GLY A 9 -19.99 3.12 3.84
N LEU A 10 -20.43 3.82 2.79
CA LEU A 10 -20.81 5.23 2.91
C LEU A 10 -22.08 5.44 3.73
N LEU A 11 -23.10 4.59 3.55
CA LEU A 11 -24.35 4.66 4.29
C LEU A 11 -24.16 4.38 5.78
N THR A 12 -23.40 3.34 6.12
CA THR A 12 -23.06 2.99 7.51
C THR A 12 -22.34 4.15 8.21
N ASN A 13 -21.59 4.95 7.44
CA ASN A 13 -20.86 6.12 7.94
C ASN A 13 -21.62 7.44 7.83
N ASN A 14 -22.90 7.41 7.42
CA ASN A 14 -23.74 8.58 7.22
C ASN A 14 -23.08 9.65 6.32
N ILE A 15 -22.40 9.19 5.26
CA ILE A 15 -21.69 10.02 4.30
C ILE A 15 -22.53 10.18 3.03
N SER A 16 -22.69 11.43 2.58
CA SER A 16 -23.44 11.73 1.35
C SER A 16 -22.76 11.15 0.11
N MET A 17 -23.55 10.42 -0.68
CA MET A 17 -23.17 9.97 -2.03
C MET A 17 -22.89 11.15 -2.97
N GLN A 18 -23.72 12.19 -2.91
CA GLN A 18 -23.59 13.36 -3.75
C GLN A 18 -22.57 14.34 -3.16
N ARG A 19 -21.65 14.80 -4.01
CA ARG A 19 -20.75 15.91 -3.68
C ARG A 19 -21.42 17.24 -4.02
N TYR A 20 -21.24 18.20 -3.14
CA TYR A 20 -21.50 19.61 -3.42
C TYR A 20 -20.23 20.25 -3.95
N SER A 21 -20.36 21.23 -4.84
CA SER A 21 -19.23 21.96 -5.42
C SER A 21 -19.70 23.37 -5.77
N LYS A 22 -19.00 24.38 -5.26
CA LYS A 22 -19.19 25.78 -5.65
C LYS A 22 -18.59 26.08 -7.03
N CYS A 23 -17.67 25.24 -7.49
CA CYS A 23 -17.19 25.30 -8.87
C CYS A 23 -18.32 24.86 -9.80
N ALA A 24 -18.81 25.80 -10.63
CA ALA A 24 -19.83 25.55 -11.65
C ALA A 24 -19.26 24.88 -12.92
N CYS A 25 -17.94 24.73 -13.00
CA CYS A 25 -17.29 24.10 -14.15
C CYS A 25 -17.58 22.60 -14.16
N ARG A 26 -17.91 22.07 -15.35
CA ARG A 26 -18.02 20.62 -15.53
C ARG A 26 -16.64 19.98 -15.45
N PRO A 27 -16.52 18.75 -14.93
CA PRO A 27 -15.27 18.00 -14.96
C PRO A 27 -14.73 17.90 -16.39
N ASN A 28 -13.44 18.14 -16.57
CA ASN A 28 -12.77 17.85 -17.83
C ASN A 28 -12.44 16.35 -17.94
N THR A 29 -11.75 15.94 -19.01
CA THR A 29 -11.36 14.54 -19.22
C THR A 29 -10.58 13.94 -18.05
N TYR A 30 -9.71 14.72 -17.39
CA TYR A 30 -8.96 14.24 -16.21
C TYR A 30 -9.86 14.08 -14.99
N GLY A 31 -10.76 15.03 -14.76
CA GLY A 31 -11.78 14.93 -13.71
C GLY A 31 -12.66 13.69 -13.89
N HIS A 32 -13.09 13.41 -15.12
CA HIS A 32 -13.83 12.18 -15.44
C HIS A 32 -13.01 10.91 -15.17
N ARG A 33 -11.72 10.88 -15.54
CA ARG A 33 -10.83 9.75 -15.25
C ARG A 33 -10.64 9.53 -13.75
N LEU A 34 -10.49 10.59 -12.96
CA LEU A 34 -10.39 10.51 -11.51
C LEU A 34 -11.68 9.95 -10.89
N LEU A 35 -12.85 10.40 -11.36
CA LEU A 35 -14.13 9.87 -10.90
C LEU A 35 -14.28 8.37 -11.25
N GLU A 36 -13.83 7.95 -12.42
CA GLU A 36 -13.82 6.53 -12.80
C GLU A 36 -12.84 5.71 -11.95
N LEU A 37 -11.67 6.25 -11.62
CA LEU A 37 -10.74 5.63 -10.68
C LEU A 37 -11.38 5.44 -9.30
N CYS A 38 -12.04 6.49 -8.79
CA CYS A 38 -12.74 6.45 -7.51
C CYS A 38 -13.77 5.32 -7.47
N LYS A 39 -14.59 5.21 -8.52
CA LYS A 39 -15.59 4.13 -8.66
C LYS A 39 -14.96 2.74 -8.70
N LYS A 40 -13.87 2.57 -9.44
CA LYS A 40 -13.22 1.25 -9.61
C LYS A 40 -12.50 0.78 -8.35
N MET A 41 -11.95 1.72 -7.58
CA MET A 41 -11.13 1.42 -6.41
C MET A 41 -11.91 1.52 -5.08
N ASN A 42 -13.22 1.82 -5.12
CA ASN A 42 -14.02 2.11 -3.92
C ASN A 42 -13.40 3.15 -3.00
N ILE A 43 -12.85 4.20 -3.60
CA ILE A 43 -12.32 5.37 -2.89
C ILE A 43 -13.15 6.60 -3.26
N TYR A 44 -13.16 7.58 -2.38
CA TYR A 44 -14.12 8.66 -2.40
C TYR A 44 -13.42 9.99 -2.12
N ILE A 45 -13.74 10.99 -2.92
CA ILE A 45 -13.34 12.37 -2.65
C ILE A 45 -14.10 12.86 -1.42
N ALA A 46 -13.39 13.26 -0.38
CA ALA A 46 -13.92 13.71 0.90
C ALA A 46 -14.41 15.15 0.90
N ASN A 47 -13.90 15.99 -0.02
CA ASN A 47 -14.37 17.37 -0.21
C ASN A 47 -15.89 17.38 -0.34
N SER A 48 -16.54 18.33 0.33
CA SER A 48 -17.99 18.48 0.48
C SER A 48 -18.74 17.39 1.24
N ARG A 49 -18.09 16.33 1.72
CA ARG A 49 -18.77 15.18 2.35
C ARG A 49 -18.63 15.15 3.87
N ILE A 50 -17.56 15.72 4.40
CA ILE A 50 -17.23 15.68 5.84
C ILE A 50 -16.68 17.00 6.35
N GLY A 51 -16.65 17.11 7.68
CA GLY A 51 -16.11 18.27 8.38
C GLY A 51 -16.88 19.56 8.10
N ASN A 52 -16.18 20.68 8.20
CA ASN A 52 -16.72 22.02 7.99
C ASN A 52 -17.03 22.31 6.52
N ASP A 53 -16.41 21.57 5.59
CA ASP A 53 -16.74 21.67 4.16
C ASP A 53 -17.97 20.82 3.77
N LYS A 54 -18.54 20.02 4.69
CA LYS A 54 -19.71 19.16 4.40
C LYS A 54 -20.86 20.00 3.82
N THR A 55 -21.38 19.60 2.67
CA THR A 55 -22.41 20.32 1.88
C THR A 55 -22.03 21.70 1.34
N VAL A 56 -20.80 22.16 1.58
CA VAL A 56 -20.30 23.46 1.08
C VAL A 56 -19.60 23.26 -0.26
N GLY A 57 -18.57 22.41 -0.29
CA GLY A 57 -17.78 22.16 -1.49
C GLY A 57 -17.04 23.40 -1.97
N LYS A 58 -16.27 24.03 -1.08
CA LYS A 58 -15.46 25.21 -1.38
C LYS A 58 -14.52 24.97 -2.56
N ILE A 59 -14.23 26.05 -3.28
CA ILE A 59 -13.25 26.08 -4.35
C ILE A 59 -11.86 25.96 -3.73
N THR A 60 -10.98 25.19 -4.36
CA THR A 60 -9.66 24.88 -3.82
C THR A 60 -8.52 25.54 -4.59
N CYS A 61 -8.79 26.09 -5.77
CA CYS A 61 -7.76 26.73 -6.59
C CYS A 61 -8.33 27.93 -7.37
N ASN A 62 -7.66 29.07 -7.21
CA ASN A 62 -7.84 30.32 -7.95
C ASN A 62 -9.28 30.85 -7.97
N ASP A 63 -10.09 30.56 -6.96
CA ASP A 63 -11.53 30.89 -6.90
C ASP A 63 -12.37 30.44 -8.11
N VAL A 64 -11.84 29.53 -8.94
CA VAL A 64 -12.53 28.99 -10.11
C VAL A 64 -12.66 27.47 -10.08
N SER A 65 -11.69 26.74 -9.50
CA SER A 65 -11.62 25.27 -9.66
C SER A 65 -11.46 24.48 -8.36
N VAL A 66 -12.00 23.25 -8.36
CA VAL A 66 -11.87 22.29 -7.26
C VAL A 66 -10.87 21.20 -7.66
N VAL A 67 -9.59 21.52 -7.85
CA VAL A 67 -8.58 20.55 -8.34
C VAL A 67 -7.84 19.80 -7.24
N ASP A 68 -7.85 20.35 -6.02
CA ASP A 68 -7.25 19.71 -4.85
C ASP A 68 -8.29 18.89 -4.08
N TYR A 69 -7.96 17.62 -3.82
CA TYR A 69 -8.87 16.66 -3.20
C TYR A 69 -8.21 15.93 -2.04
N LEU A 70 -8.98 15.71 -0.98
CA LEU A 70 -8.73 14.59 -0.06
C LEU A 70 -9.47 13.37 -0.59
N ILE A 71 -8.79 12.24 -0.75
CA ILE A 71 -9.38 10.97 -1.23
C ILE A 71 -9.22 9.91 -0.14
N LEU A 72 -10.30 9.24 0.21
CA LEU A 72 -10.39 8.29 1.32
C LEU A 72 -11.12 7.01 0.91
N SER A 73 -10.77 5.87 1.49
CA SER A 73 -11.69 4.73 1.53
C SER A 73 -12.87 5.03 2.46
N SER A 74 -13.96 4.26 2.35
CA SER A 74 -15.15 4.37 3.21
C SER A 74 -14.79 4.32 4.70
N ASP A 75 -13.93 3.39 5.12
CA ASP A 75 -13.53 3.23 6.53
C ASP A 75 -12.84 4.46 7.10
N LEU A 76 -12.02 5.14 6.29
CA LEU A 76 -11.28 6.32 6.73
C LEU A 76 -12.20 7.55 6.94
N PHE A 77 -13.44 7.54 6.48
CA PHE A 77 -14.39 8.61 6.81
C PHE A 77 -14.72 8.69 8.29
N GLN A 78 -14.80 7.54 9.00
CA GLN A 78 -15.04 7.57 10.44
C GLN A 78 -13.90 8.24 11.20
N MET A 79 -12.68 7.97 10.74
CA MET A 79 -11.45 8.49 11.32
C MET A 79 -11.21 9.95 10.92
N THR A 80 -11.72 10.40 9.78
CA THR A 80 -11.46 11.77 9.30
C THR A 80 -12.48 12.76 9.87
N LYS A 81 -12.01 13.68 10.70
CA LYS A 81 -12.80 14.77 11.31
C LYS A 81 -12.33 16.13 10.81
N ASN A 82 -13.18 17.14 10.98
CA ASN A 82 -12.82 18.56 10.80
C ASN A 82 -12.16 18.88 9.44
N PHE A 83 -12.57 18.19 8.38
CA PHE A 83 -12.14 18.54 7.03
C PHE A 83 -12.66 19.93 6.65
N GLU A 84 -11.76 20.82 6.25
CA GLU A 84 -12.04 22.17 5.81
C GLU A 84 -11.11 22.61 4.69
N VAL A 85 -11.65 23.42 3.78
CA VAL A 85 -10.86 24.21 2.83
C VAL A 85 -10.68 25.58 3.47
N GLU A 86 -9.45 25.86 3.90
CA GLU A 86 -9.09 27.16 4.49
C GLU A 86 -9.14 28.25 3.41
N GLU A 87 -9.17 29.52 3.86
CA GLU A 87 -9.09 30.64 2.94
C GLU A 87 -7.72 30.69 2.26
N PHE A 88 -7.70 31.23 1.03
CA PHE A 88 -6.46 31.40 0.29
C PHE A 88 -5.46 32.21 1.11
N ASN A 89 -4.23 31.70 1.20
CA ASN A 89 -3.15 32.36 1.91
C ASN A 89 -1.98 32.61 0.94
N PRO A 90 -1.74 33.87 0.53
CA PRO A 90 -0.70 34.20 -0.44
C PRO A 90 0.73 33.94 0.07
N ILE A 91 0.91 33.70 1.37
CA ILE A 91 2.21 33.30 1.94
C ILE A 91 2.47 31.80 1.72
N LEU A 92 1.42 30.98 1.67
CA LEU A 92 1.51 29.52 1.61
C LEU A 92 1.36 28.96 0.19
N SER A 93 0.67 29.69 -0.69
CA SER A 93 0.49 29.31 -2.09
C SER A 93 0.22 30.53 -2.96
N ASP A 94 0.54 30.41 -4.24
CA ASP A 94 0.23 31.37 -5.30
C ASP A 94 -1.22 31.28 -5.77
N VAL A 95 -1.82 30.08 -5.79
CA VAL A 95 -3.18 29.86 -6.33
C VAL A 95 -4.03 28.83 -5.58
N HIS A 96 -3.50 28.07 -4.61
CA HIS A 96 -4.22 26.97 -3.95
C HIS A 96 -4.65 27.31 -2.51
N CYS A 97 -5.85 26.88 -2.15
CA CYS A 97 -6.34 26.90 -0.78
C CYS A 97 -5.82 25.68 -0.01
N ASN A 98 -5.48 25.86 1.27
CA ASN A 98 -5.03 24.76 2.09
C ASN A 98 -6.18 23.80 2.45
N LEU A 99 -5.93 22.49 2.33
CA LEU A 99 -6.84 21.46 2.79
C LEU A 99 -6.43 20.99 4.18
N LYS A 100 -7.29 21.21 5.16
CA LYS A 100 -7.03 20.86 6.55
C LYS A 100 -8.01 19.82 7.03
N PHE A 101 -7.52 18.81 7.73
CA PHE A 101 -8.34 17.76 8.31
C PHE A 101 -7.63 17.12 9.48
N THR A 102 -8.41 16.46 10.33
CA THR A 102 -7.92 15.69 11.47
C THR A 102 -8.19 14.21 11.22
N LEU A 103 -7.27 13.36 11.62
CA LEU A 103 -7.49 11.92 11.69
C LEU A 103 -7.55 11.52 13.16
N GLU A 104 -8.71 11.05 13.59
CA GLU A 104 -8.99 10.49 14.89
C GLU A 104 -8.91 8.97 14.81
N SER A 105 -7.97 8.38 15.55
CA SER A 105 -7.89 6.94 15.73
C SER A 105 -8.56 6.55 17.04
N GLN A 106 -9.28 5.43 17.04
CA GLN A 106 -9.73 4.80 18.29
C GLN A 106 -8.49 4.28 19.03
N PRO A 107 -8.36 4.52 20.34
CA PRO A 107 -7.26 3.97 21.12
C PRO A 107 -7.36 2.43 21.14
N TYR A 108 -6.47 1.77 20.42
CA TYR A 108 -6.16 0.37 20.68
C TYR A 108 -5.23 0.32 21.90
N THR A 109 -5.62 -0.41 22.94
CA THR A 109 -4.81 -0.60 24.15
C THR A 109 -3.66 -1.60 23.89
N ASN A 110 -2.45 -1.22 24.35
CA ASN A 110 -1.15 -1.95 24.33
C ASN A 110 -0.39 -1.94 22.98
N ILE A 111 0.91 -1.61 22.86
CA ILE A 111 2.09 -1.82 23.72
C ILE A 111 3.12 -0.67 23.53
N ASN A 112 3.88 -0.40 24.59
CA ASN A 112 4.90 0.62 24.76
C ASN A 112 6.09 0.64 23.76
N ASN A 113 6.58 1.87 23.56
CA ASN A 113 7.90 2.34 23.11
C ASN A 113 8.33 2.06 21.66
N VAL A 114 8.10 3.09 20.84
CA VAL A 114 8.31 3.13 19.41
C VAL A 114 8.84 4.54 19.03
N LYS A 115 9.94 4.65 18.27
CA LYS A 115 10.25 5.85 17.44
C LYS A 115 9.71 5.64 16.01
N THR A 116 8.42 5.35 15.96
CA THR A 116 7.50 5.63 14.86
C THR A 116 6.64 6.76 15.37
N VAL A 117 6.33 7.77 14.57
CA VAL A 117 5.28 8.71 14.93
C VAL A 117 3.94 8.01 14.69
N GLU A 118 3.61 7.05 15.56
CA GLU A 118 2.26 6.53 15.70
C GLU A 118 1.44 7.64 16.39
N LYS A 119 0.44 8.16 15.67
CA LYS A 119 -0.34 9.34 16.07
C LYS A 119 -1.19 9.04 17.30
N GLN A 120 -0.68 9.39 18.47
CA GLN A 120 -1.53 9.91 19.54
C GLN A 120 -1.73 11.42 19.30
N ASN A 121 -2.83 12.00 19.81
CA ASN A 121 -3.07 13.44 19.85
C ASN A 121 -2.05 14.16 20.75
N LYS A 122 -0.77 14.03 20.44
CA LYS A 122 0.34 14.54 21.24
C LYS A 122 0.35 16.05 21.09
N ARG A 123 0.02 16.72 22.19
CA ARG A 123 0.22 18.15 22.32
C ARG A 123 1.67 18.40 22.73
N ILE A 124 2.35 19.26 22.01
CA ILE A 124 3.67 19.77 22.37
C ILE A 124 3.44 21.22 22.75
N ASP A 125 3.71 21.58 24.00
CA ASP A 125 3.47 22.91 24.56
C ASP A 125 2.03 23.39 24.35
N GLY A 126 1.05 22.51 24.61
CA GLY A 126 -0.38 22.84 24.56
C GLY A 126 -1.01 22.91 23.15
N ARG A 127 -0.20 22.97 22.08
CA ARG A 127 -0.67 22.94 20.68
C ARG A 127 -0.55 21.55 20.06
N LEU A 128 -1.37 21.27 19.03
CA LEU A 128 -1.23 20.06 18.23
C LEU A 128 0.17 20.01 17.58
N ALA A 129 0.81 18.85 17.63
CA ALA A 129 2.12 18.64 17.02
C ALA A 129 2.03 18.78 15.49
N ALA A 130 2.95 19.53 14.91
CA ALA A 130 3.14 19.73 13.48
C ALA A 130 4.31 18.86 12.97
N LEU A 131 4.41 18.66 11.65
CA LEU A 131 5.48 17.86 11.03
C LEU A 131 6.89 18.34 11.41
N ARG A 132 7.08 19.66 11.56
CA ARG A 132 8.35 20.26 12.01
C ARG A 132 8.77 19.79 13.41
N ASP A 133 7.80 19.49 14.28
CA ASP A 133 8.07 19.02 15.64
C ASP A 133 8.62 17.58 15.64
N TYR A 134 8.53 16.90 14.50
CA TYR A 134 9.13 15.59 14.23
C TYR A 134 10.33 15.68 13.29
N ASN A 135 10.93 16.88 13.14
CA ASN A 135 12.10 17.14 12.31
C ASN A 135 11.90 16.82 10.81
N VAL A 136 10.65 16.85 10.33
CA VAL A 136 10.35 16.77 8.89
C VAL A 136 10.68 18.11 8.27
N LYS A 137 11.65 18.13 7.35
CA LYS A 137 12.13 19.35 6.68
C LYS A 137 11.15 19.81 5.60
N PRO A 138 11.06 21.11 5.28
CA PRO A 138 10.36 21.59 4.09
C PRO A 138 10.83 20.84 2.83
N ASN A 139 9.92 20.61 1.88
CA ASN A 139 10.16 19.87 0.64
C ASN A 139 10.52 18.37 0.81
N THR A 140 10.33 17.81 2.01
CA THR A 140 10.45 16.35 2.22
C THR A 140 9.27 15.63 1.57
N THR A 141 9.53 14.57 0.82
CA THR A 141 8.48 13.67 0.35
C THR A 141 7.96 12.83 1.51
N ILE A 142 6.66 12.94 1.80
CA ILE A 142 5.99 12.10 2.78
C ILE A 142 5.37 10.92 2.06
N CYS A 143 5.81 9.72 2.38
CA CYS A 143 5.22 8.48 1.87
C CYS A 143 4.23 7.93 2.90
N MET A 144 3.00 7.68 2.46
CA MET A 144 2.06 6.87 3.24
C MET A 144 2.35 5.40 2.96
N VAL A 145 2.53 4.62 4.02
CA VAL A 145 2.72 3.16 3.93
C VAL A 145 1.59 2.49 4.69
N VAL A 146 0.92 1.54 4.05
CA VAL A 146 -0.15 0.77 4.67
C VAL A 146 0.46 -0.41 5.40
N CYS A 147 0.32 -0.45 6.73
CA CYS A 147 0.64 -1.63 7.53
C CYS A 147 -0.50 -2.63 7.35
N LEU A 148 -0.26 -3.69 6.58
CA LEU A 148 -1.25 -4.73 6.33
C LEU A 148 -1.45 -5.59 7.57
N TYR A 149 -0.37 -5.88 8.29
CA TYR A 149 -0.42 -6.81 9.41
C TYR A 149 0.75 -6.58 10.38
N ILE A 150 0.48 -6.63 11.69
CA ILE A 150 1.51 -6.72 12.72
C ILE A 150 1.60 -8.18 13.09
N ILE A 151 2.76 -8.80 12.84
CA ILE A 151 2.96 -10.22 13.09
C ILE A 151 3.04 -10.43 14.61
N PRO A 152 2.19 -11.31 15.19
CA PRO A 152 2.31 -11.70 16.59
C PRO A 152 3.72 -12.21 16.94
N GLU A 153 4.20 -11.95 18.16
CA GLU A 153 5.57 -12.31 18.57
C GLU A 153 5.82 -13.83 18.59
N ASP A 154 4.77 -14.62 18.77
CA ASP A 154 4.79 -16.08 18.76
C ASP A 154 4.86 -16.66 17.34
N PHE A 155 4.60 -15.87 16.29
CA PHE A 155 4.76 -16.33 14.92
C PHE A 155 6.24 -16.43 14.58
N ASN A 156 6.67 -17.62 14.20
CA ASN A 156 8.03 -17.85 13.72
C ASN A 156 8.04 -18.16 12.22
N HIS A 157 7.23 -19.13 11.80
CA HIS A 157 7.28 -19.63 10.43
C HIS A 157 6.13 -19.05 9.60
N VAL A 158 6.48 -18.19 8.65
CA VAL A 158 5.52 -17.60 7.72
C VAL A 158 5.87 -17.98 6.28
N VAL A 159 4.84 -18.05 5.44
CA VAL A 159 4.94 -18.61 4.09
C VAL A 159 4.32 -17.64 3.10
N PHE A 160 5.07 -17.31 2.05
CA PHE A 160 4.56 -16.64 0.86
C PHE A 160 4.37 -17.66 -0.25
N ASP A 161 3.12 -17.88 -0.61
CA ASP A 161 2.69 -18.93 -1.51
C ASP A 161 2.17 -18.33 -2.82
N LEU A 162 2.94 -18.50 -3.89
CA LEU A 162 2.77 -17.82 -5.16
C LEU A 162 2.39 -18.78 -6.26
N TYR A 163 1.32 -18.46 -6.97
CA TYR A 163 0.78 -19.34 -7.99
C TYR A 163 0.48 -18.60 -9.29
N TRP A 164 0.73 -19.26 -10.43
CA TRP A 164 0.33 -18.75 -11.74
C TRP A 164 0.16 -19.87 -12.77
N GLY A 165 -0.65 -19.59 -13.79
CA GLY A 165 -0.67 -20.37 -15.03
C GLY A 165 0.22 -19.76 -16.10
N TYR A 166 0.71 -20.61 -17.01
CA TYR A 166 1.51 -20.19 -18.16
C TYR A 166 0.78 -19.17 -19.04
N PRO A 167 1.53 -18.44 -19.89
CA PRO A 167 0.91 -17.56 -20.85
C PRO A 167 -0.07 -18.25 -21.81
N TRP A 168 -0.95 -17.46 -22.43
CA TRP A 168 -1.91 -17.95 -23.42
C TRP A 168 -1.23 -18.68 -24.59
N SER A 169 -0.05 -18.23 -25.01
CA SER A 169 0.81 -18.89 -25.99
C SER A 169 2.22 -19.07 -25.44
N GLY A 170 2.83 -20.21 -25.75
CA GLY A 170 4.22 -20.51 -25.36
C GLY A 170 4.39 -20.97 -23.90
N LYS A 171 5.64 -20.93 -23.46
CA LYS A 171 6.10 -21.29 -22.11
C LYS A 171 6.95 -20.15 -21.58
N ASP A 172 6.59 -19.63 -20.43
CA ASP A 172 7.34 -18.60 -19.72
C ASP A 172 7.05 -18.70 -18.22
N TYR A 173 7.81 -17.96 -17.43
CA TYR A 173 7.81 -18.10 -15.98
C TYR A 173 7.71 -16.75 -15.28
N LEU A 174 7.10 -16.79 -14.10
CA LEU A 174 7.27 -15.76 -13.10
C LEU A 174 8.34 -16.23 -12.11
N ASP A 175 9.02 -15.27 -11.51
CA ASP A 175 10.04 -15.50 -10.51
C ASP A 175 9.74 -14.64 -9.28
N ALA A 176 9.70 -15.31 -8.12
CA ALA A 176 9.48 -14.69 -6.83
C ALA A 176 10.81 -14.65 -6.09
N THR A 177 11.13 -13.53 -5.46
CA THR A 177 12.44 -13.34 -4.83
C THR A 177 12.27 -12.57 -3.53
N CYS A 178 13.11 -12.89 -2.54
CA CYS A 178 13.21 -12.13 -1.31
C CYS A 178 14.53 -11.34 -1.31
N LEU A 179 14.45 -10.02 -1.20
CA LEU A 179 15.60 -9.12 -1.08
C LEU A 179 15.78 -8.71 0.38
N MET A 180 17.00 -8.81 0.90
CA MET A 180 17.32 -8.54 2.30
C MET A 180 18.11 -7.23 2.44
N PHE A 181 17.75 -6.45 3.45
CA PHE A 181 18.37 -5.15 3.72
C PHE A 181 18.70 -4.98 5.20
N SER A 182 19.83 -4.32 5.46
CA SER A 182 20.17 -3.73 6.76
C SER A 182 19.99 -2.22 6.69
N GLY A 183 18.93 -1.71 7.32
CA GLY A 183 18.48 -0.33 7.15
C GLY A 183 18.18 -0.02 5.68
N THR A 184 18.96 0.87 5.10
CA THR A 184 18.85 1.27 3.68
C THR A 184 19.83 0.53 2.77
N THR A 185 20.70 -0.32 3.34
CA THR A 185 21.75 -1.01 2.60
C THR A 185 21.24 -2.36 2.14
N PHE A 186 21.31 -2.62 0.83
CA PHE A 186 21.05 -3.94 0.27
C PHE A 186 22.14 -4.89 0.75
N THR A 187 21.73 -6.02 1.32
CA THR A 187 22.65 -7.06 1.77
C THR A 187 22.78 -8.11 0.68
N GLU A 188 21.67 -8.76 0.34
CA GLU A 188 21.65 -9.93 -0.54
C GLU A 188 20.22 -10.27 -0.99
N HIS A 189 20.08 -11.28 -1.84
CA HIS A 189 18.80 -11.82 -2.28
C HIS A 189 18.76 -13.34 -2.11
N ALA A 190 17.61 -13.87 -1.70
CA ALA A 190 17.33 -15.31 -1.77
C ALA A 190 16.70 -15.62 -3.14
N ILE A 191 17.47 -16.26 -4.03
CA ILE A 191 17.05 -16.70 -5.37
C ILE A 191 17.18 -18.22 -5.47
N ILE A 192 16.27 -18.86 -6.22
CA ILE A 192 16.22 -20.32 -6.49
C ILE A 192 17.48 -20.88 -7.17
N ILE A 193 18.26 -20.04 -7.84
CA ILE A 193 19.28 -20.47 -8.81
C ILE A 193 20.61 -20.83 -8.13
N THR A 194 20.87 -20.34 -6.92
CA THR A 194 22.08 -20.67 -6.15
C THR A 194 21.73 -21.59 -4.98
N ARG A 195 21.86 -22.91 -5.19
CA ARG A 195 21.83 -23.91 -4.11
C ARG A 195 22.91 -23.70 -3.03
N ASP A 196 23.78 -22.69 -3.21
CA ASP A 196 24.92 -22.39 -2.35
C ASP A 196 24.61 -21.41 -1.21
N HIS A 197 23.42 -20.80 -1.18
CA HIS A 197 22.99 -19.85 -0.13
C HIS A 197 21.68 -20.30 0.52
N ILE A 198 21.70 -21.48 1.14
CA ILE A 198 20.62 -21.91 2.04
C ILE A 198 20.72 -21.04 3.29
N HIS A 199 19.93 -19.98 3.36
CA HIS A 199 19.78 -19.24 4.61
C HIS A 199 18.98 -20.11 5.58
N LEU A 200 19.46 -20.23 6.82
CA LEU A 200 18.76 -20.91 7.92
C LEU A 200 17.37 -20.33 8.24
N PHE A 201 17.00 -19.22 7.58
CA PHE A 201 15.81 -18.43 7.91
C PHE A 201 14.99 -17.95 6.70
N VAL A 202 15.46 -18.12 5.46
CA VAL A 202 14.67 -17.93 4.24
C VAL A 202 14.94 -19.09 3.29
N THR A 203 13.90 -19.82 2.89
CA THR A 203 13.99 -20.90 1.90
C THR A 203 13.05 -20.60 0.74
N LEU A 204 13.52 -20.83 -0.50
CA LEU A 204 12.70 -20.74 -1.70
C LEU A 204 12.51 -22.12 -2.31
N GLU A 205 11.27 -22.50 -2.52
CA GLU A 205 10.88 -23.73 -3.20
C GLU A 205 10.17 -23.42 -4.51
N THR A 206 10.30 -24.32 -5.49
CA THR A 206 9.71 -24.15 -6.81
C THR A 206 9.13 -25.46 -7.32
N GLU A 207 7.85 -25.45 -7.64
CA GLU A 207 7.17 -26.56 -8.29
C GLU A 207 6.73 -26.17 -9.71
N TRP A 208 7.30 -26.85 -10.70
CA TRP A 208 6.93 -26.70 -12.11
C TRP A 208 5.93 -27.78 -12.52
N MET A 209 4.64 -27.45 -12.51
CA MET A 209 3.59 -28.37 -12.97
C MET A 209 3.44 -28.32 -14.50
N ILE A 210 4.43 -28.85 -15.23
CA ILE A 210 4.55 -28.73 -16.70
C ILE A 210 3.28 -29.20 -17.43
N LEU A 211 2.72 -30.35 -17.03
CA LEU A 211 1.51 -30.92 -17.65
C LEU A 211 0.27 -30.05 -17.41
N LYS A 212 0.19 -29.38 -16.25
CA LYS A 212 -0.92 -28.48 -15.92
C LYS A 212 -0.70 -27.05 -16.42
N LYS A 213 0.47 -26.76 -17.03
CA LYS A 213 0.89 -25.43 -17.48
C LYS A 213 0.79 -24.40 -16.36
N GLN A 214 1.30 -24.76 -15.19
CA GLN A 214 1.27 -23.96 -13.97
C GLN A 214 2.65 -23.88 -13.36
N GLY A 215 2.93 -22.77 -12.68
CA GLY A 215 4.11 -22.55 -11.87
C GLY A 215 3.69 -22.14 -10.46
N HIS A 216 4.51 -22.53 -9.51
CA HIS A 216 4.24 -22.35 -8.09
C HIS A 216 5.56 -22.14 -7.35
N HIS A 217 5.68 -21.02 -6.63
CA HIS A 217 6.81 -20.71 -5.78
C HIS A 217 6.34 -20.59 -4.33
N THR A 218 7.14 -21.11 -3.41
CA THR A 218 6.91 -20.94 -1.98
C THR A 218 8.15 -20.31 -1.36
N ILE A 219 7.95 -19.29 -0.52
CA ILE A 219 9.02 -18.63 0.24
C ILE A 219 8.71 -18.80 1.72
N ASP A 220 9.50 -19.64 2.38
CA ASP A 220 9.43 -19.90 3.81
C ASP A 220 10.37 -18.96 4.55
N VAL A 221 9.86 -18.33 5.60
CA VAL A 221 10.63 -17.40 6.44
C VAL A 221 10.49 -17.79 7.90
N LEU A 222 11.62 -18.05 8.56
CA LEU A 222 11.73 -18.26 10.01
C LEU A 222 12.11 -16.95 10.68
N LEU A 223 11.11 -16.17 11.06
CA LEU A 223 11.23 -14.80 11.55
C LEU A 223 12.15 -14.64 12.76
N GLN A 224 12.20 -15.64 13.65
CA GLN A 224 13.04 -15.61 14.85
C GLN A 224 14.50 -15.98 14.54
N ASN A 225 14.76 -16.62 13.40
CA ASN A 225 16.11 -17.00 12.96
C ASN A 225 16.77 -15.90 12.11
N ILE A 226 16.04 -14.82 11.77
CA ILE A 226 16.58 -13.70 10.98
C ILE A 226 17.59 -12.92 11.85
N PRO A 227 18.82 -12.70 11.36
CA PRO A 227 19.83 -11.90 12.05
C PRO A 227 19.34 -10.50 12.47
N ALA A 228 19.90 -10.01 13.59
CA ALA A 228 19.50 -8.74 14.22
C ALA A 228 19.85 -7.49 13.39
N ASP A 229 20.75 -7.61 12.43
CA ASP A 229 21.16 -6.59 11.47
C ASP A 229 20.26 -6.53 10.22
N ILE A 230 19.60 -7.64 9.84
CA ILE A 230 18.64 -7.66 8.72
C ILE A 230 17.31 -7.06 9.19
N THR A 231 16.99 -5.84 8.74
CA THR A 231 15.83 -5.09 9.20
C THR A 231 14.64 -5.16 8.23
N HIS A 232 14.87 -5.46 6.95
CA HIS A 232 13.81 -5.54 5.95
C HIS A 232 14.01 -6.73 5.01
N LEU A 233 12.90 -7.39 4.71
CA LEU A 233 12.73 -8.33 3.64
C LEU A 233 11.76 -7.73 2.63
N PHE A 234 12.13 -7.66 1.36
CA PHE A 234 11.24 -7.23 0.27
C PHE A 234 10.93 -8.41 -0.63
N PHE A 235 9.63 -8.67 -0.83
CA PHE A 235 9.18 -9.77 -1.67
C PHE A 235 8.80 -9.22 -3.03
N THR A 236 9.46 -9.71 -4.07
CA THR A 236 9.26 -9.26 -5.44
C THR A 236 8.73 -10.37 -6.31
N LEU A 237 7.94 -10.01 -7.31
CA LEU A 237 7.52 -10.90 -8.40
C LEU A 237 7.96 -10.28 -9.72
N SER A 238 8.56 -11.08 -10.60
CA SER A 238 9.05 -10.60 -11.89
C SER A 238 8.83 -11.62 -13.00
N ALA A 239 8.58 -11.15 -14.22
CA ALA A 239 8.50 -12.00 -15.41
C ALA A 239 9.90 -12.35 -15.90
N TRP A 240 10.07 -13.58 -16.41
CA TRP A 240 11.35 -14.05 -16.93
C TRP A 240 11.68 -13.48 -18.31
N SER A 241 10.81 -13.74 -19.30
CA SER A 241 10.93 -13.15 -20.65
C SER A 241 9.71 -12.31 -21.02
N SER A 242 8.60 -12.48 -20.32
CA SER A 242 7.33 -11.87 -20.68
C SER A 242 7.39 -10.35 -20.55
N PRO A 243 6.75 -9.60 -21.46
CA PRO A 243 6.74 -8.14 -21.40
C PRO A 243 5.92 -7.59 -20.22
N ASN A 244 5.05 -8.40 -19.61
CA ASN A 244 4.34 -8.03 -18.39
C ASN A 244 3.62 -9.21 -17.72
N ILE A 245 3.26 -9.02 -16.44
CA ILE A 245 2.59 -10.02 -15.60
C ILE A 245 1.20 -10.42 -16.14
N SER A 246 0.50 -9.55 -16.89
CA SER A 246 -0.85 -9.89 -17.43
C SER A 246 -0.87 -11.05 -18.41
N LYS A 247 0.29 -11.46 -18.95
CA LYS A 247 0.37 -12.60 -19.85
C LYS A 247 0.10 -13.92 -19.13
N PHE A 248 0.39 -13.99 -17.84
CA PHE A 248 0.21 -15.19 -17.02
C PHE A 248 -1.24 -15.33 -16.55
N LYS A 249 -1.72 -16.57 -16.45
CA LYS A 249 -3.11 -16.84 -16.05
C LYS A 249 -3.22 -16.78 -14.53
N LYS A 250 -4.10 -15.92 -14.02
CA LYS A 250 -4.45 -15.82 -12.60
C LYS A 250 -3.23 -15.86 -11.66
N PRO A 251 -2.22 -14.98 -11.84
CA PRO A 251 -1.14 -14.90 -10.88
C PRO A 251 -1.71 -14.41 -9.54
N SER A 252 -1.37 -15.09 -8.44
CA SER A 252 -1.86 -14.80 -7.10
C SER A 252 -0.80 -15.08 -6.04
N LEU A 253 -0.91 -14.39 -4.91
CA LEU A 253 -0.11 -14.62 -3.72
C LEU A 253 -1.05 -14.84 -2.54
N LYS A 254 -0.73 -15.85 -1.74
CA LYS A 254 -1.26 -16.06 -0.40
C LYS A 254 -0.12 -15.96 0.61
N PHE A 255 -0.36 -15.29 1.72
CA PHE A 255 0.59 -15.18 2.81
C PHE A 255 -0.07 -15.70 4.08
N PHE A 256 0.59 -16.63 4.78
CA PHE A 256 0.04 -17.27 5.96
C PHE A 256 1.11 -17.71 6.94
N GLU A 257 0.69 -18.04 8.15
CA GLU A 257 1.53 -18.68 9.16
C GLU A 257 1.47 -20.20 8.98
N ALA A 258 2.62 -20.86 9.02
CA ALA A 258 2.79 -22.23 8.54
C ALA A 258 1.96 -23.26 9.32
N SER A 259 1.69 -23.04 10.61
CA SER A 259 0.82 -23.93 11.38
C SER A 259 -0.67 -23.77 11.04
N SER A 260 -1.04 -22.69 10.37
CA SER A 260 -2.42 -22.33 10.00
C SER A 260 -2.59 -22.01 8.51
N PRO A 261 -2.22 -22.89 7.57
CA PRO A 261 -2.15 -22.58 6.13
C PRO A 261 -3.50 -22.24 5.49
N GLN A 262 -4.60 -22.63 6.13
CA GLN A 262 -5.95 -22.27 5.67
C GLN A 262 -6.31 -20.82 6.00
N LYS A 263 -5.71 -20.24 7.06
CA LYS A 263 -5.95 -18.87 7.47
C LYS A 263 -4.96 -17.94 6.78
N SER A 264 -5.41 -17.33 5.70
CA SER A 264 -4.64 -16.29 5.03
C SER A 264 -4.50 -15.05 5.92
N LEU A 265 -3.27 -14.57 6.04
CA LEU A 265 -2.94 -13.28 6.66
C LEU A 265 -2.99 -12.16 5.62
N CYS A 266 -2.66 -12.47 4.35
CA CYS A 266 -2.80 -11.54 3.24
C CYS A 266 -2.98 -12.32 1.92
N GLU A 267 -3.86 -11.84 1.05
CA GLU A 267 -4.04 -12.35 -0.30
C GLU A 267 -4.02 -11.19 -1.29
N THR A 268 -3.42 -11.41 -2.46
CA THR A 268 -3.49 -10.41 -3.52
C THR A 268 -3.52 -11.02 -4.91
N SER A 269 -4.06 -10.23 -5.82
CA SER A 269 -3.99 -10.46 -7.26
C SER A 269 -3.15 -9.36 -7.89
N PHE A 270 -2.39 -9.70 -8.94
CA PHE A 270 -1.48 -8.75 -9.58
C PHE A 270 -2.15 -7.87 -10.64
N THR A 271 -3.43 -7.55 -10.44
CA THR A 271 -4.22 -6.73 -11.39
C THR A 271 -3.66 -5.31 -11.53
N HIS A 272 -3.15 -4.72 -10.45
CA HIS A 272 -2.48 -3.41 -10.47
C HIS A 272 -1.15 -3.45 -11.25
N ALA A 273 -0.43 -4.58 -11.20
CA ALA A 273 0.86 -4.79 -11.86
C ALA A 273 0.77 -5.39 -13.26
N LYS A 274 -0.45 -5.51 -13.83
CA LYS A 274 -0.71 -6.22 -15.08
C LYS A 274 0.16 -5.78 -16.27
N HIS A 275 0.55 -4.50 -16.31
CA HIS A 275 1.32 -3.91 -17.42
C HIS A 275 2.82 -3.75 -17.11
N SER A 276 3.27 -4.22 -15.95
CA SER A 276 4.67 -4.18 -15.54
C SER A 276 5.30 -5.56 -15.65
N GLN A 277 6.61 -5.60 -15.87
CA GLN A 277 7.40 -6.83 -15.82
C GLN A 277 7.67 -7.28 -14.39
N ALA A 278 7.73 -6.35 -13.43
CA ALA A 278 8.05 -6.67 -12.05
C ALA A 278 7.31 -5.79 -11.05
N VAL A 279 7.07 -6.35 -9.87
CA VAL A 279 6.41 -5.65 -8.77
C VAL A 279 7.09 -6.02 -7.45
N VAL A 280 7.34 -5.01 -6.62
CA VAL A 280 7.62 -5.21 -5.19
C VAL A 280 6.26 -5.37 -4.52
N MET A 281 5.96 -6.60 -4.12
CA MET A 281 4.64 -6.98 -3.62
C MET A 281 4.40 -6.36 -2.25
N CYS A 282 5.27 -6.72 -1.31
CA CYS A 282 5.21 -6.27 0.07
C CYS A 282 6.62 -6.28 0.69
N SER A 283 6.69 -5.76 1.90
CA SER A 283 7.88 -5.92 2.74
C SER A 283 7.52 -6.42 4.13
N VAL A 284 8.39 -7.24 4.69
CA VAL A 284 8.36 -7.65 6.10
C VAL A 284 9.51 -6.92 6.77
N SER A 285 9.21 -6.04 7.71
CA SER A 285 10.19 -5.17 8.33
C SER A 285 10.14 -5.29 9.85
N ARG A 286 11.32 -5.36 10.47
CA ARG A 286 11.45 -5.37 11.92
C ARG A 286 11.48 -3.95 12.44
N LYS A 287 10.55 -3.64 13.35
CA LYS A 287 10.46 -2.35 14.00
C LYS A 287 10.14 -2.55 15.47
N ASP A 288 10.96 -1.98 16.35
CA ASP A 288 10.82 -2.08 17.81
C ASP A 288 10.71 -3.54 18.28
N GLY A 289 11.54 -4.42 17.70
CA GLY A 289 11.58 -5.85 18.00
C GLY A 289 10.46 -6.68 17.35
N LYS A 290 9.49 -6.05 16.66
CA LYS A 290 8.33 -6.72 16.06
C LYS A 290 8.40 -6.74 14.55
N TRP A 291 7.99 -7.85 13.95
CA TRP A 291 7.83 -7.94 12.51
C TRP A 291 6.48 -7.35 12.08
N LYS A 292 6.52 -6.49 11.06
CA LYS A 292 5.34 -5.84 10.48
C LYS A 292 5.37 -6.02 8.97
N ILE A 293 4.20 -6.20 8.38
CA ILE A 293 4.02 -6.35 6.94
C ILE A 293 3.45 -5.07 6.38
N PHE A 294 4.12 -4.57 5.36
CA PHE A 294 3.74 -3.35 4.67
C PHE A 294 3.44 -3.65 3.22
N GLU A 295 2.30 -3.13 2.74
CA GLU A 295 2.01 -3.14 1.31
C GLU A 295 3.00 -2.23 0.59
N SER A 296 3.50 -2.68 -0.56
CA SER A 296 4.27 -1.82 -1.45
C SER A 296 3.54 -1.63 -2.78
N GLY A 297 3.18 -2.73 -3.47
CA GLY A 297 2.54 -2.69 -4.79
C GLY A 297 3.35 -1.91 -5.84
N LYS A 298 4.64 -1.67 -5.59
CA LYS A 298 5.45 -0.74 -6.37
C LYS A 298 5.94 -1.43 -7.64
N LEU A 299 5.60 -0.85 -8.79
CA LEU A 299 6.01 -1.35 -10.10
C LEU A 299 7.51 -1.10 -10.34
N SER A 300 8.15 -2.00 -11.08
CA SER A 300 9.56 -1.93 -11.44
C SER A 300 9.76 -2.20 -12.93
N SER A 301 10.80 -1.60 -13.50
CA SER A 301 11.32 -1.86 -14.85
C SER A 301 12.26 -3.08 -14.90
N GLY A 302 12.66 -3.63 -13.75
CA GLY A 302 13.47 -4.83 -13.65
C GLY A 302 12.73 -6.09 -14.11
N ASN A 303 13.46 -7.21 -14.19
CA ASN A 303 12.91 -8.54 -14.49
C ASN A 303 13.74 -9.65 -13.82
N ALA A 304 13.30 -10.91 -13.93
CA ALA A 304 13.97 -12.04 -13.27
C ALA A 304 15.43 -12.25 -13.69
N LYS A 305 15.84 -11.71 -14.85
CA LYS A 305 17.22 -11.78 -15.35
C LYS A 305 18.06 -10.57 -14.94
N LYS A 306 17.42 -9.46 -14.54
CA LYS A 306 18.07 -8.19 -14.22
C LYS A 306 17.27 -7.44 -13.16
N TYR A 307 17.68 -7.59 -11.91
CA TYR A 307 17.08 -6.91 -10.75
C TYR A 307 17.49 -5.43 -10.62
N GLY A 308 18.36 -4.94 -11.51
CA GLY A 308 18.68 -3.51 -11.58
C GLY A 308 17.49 -2.69 -12.07
N PRO A 309 17.36 -1.42 -11.65
CA PRO A 309 16.35 -0.49 -12.17
C PRO A 309 16.48 -0.28 -13.68
#